data_AF-A0A973EQ68-F1
#
_entry.id   AF-A0A973EQ68-F1
#
_cell.length_a   1.000
_cell.length_b   1.000
_cell.length_c   1.000
_cell.angle_alpha   90.00
_cell.angle_beta   90.00
_cell.angle_gamma   90.00
#
_symmetry.space_group_name_H-M   'P 1'
#
loop_
_entity.id
_entity.type
_entity.pdbx_description
1 polymer ?
#
loop_
_entity_poly.entity_id
_entity_poly.type
_entity_poly.pdbx_seq_one_letter_code
_entity_poly.pdbx_strand_id
1 'polypeptide(L)' 'MWIYEAHELSVRGHYYIYRYDSGEQVFYRATVPAGAAAVHFFPLKAHSRVPISGWHAIEKKPQVKFRPRLVDARRPASA' A
#
# COMPACT_ATOMS: atom_id res chain seq x y z
N MET A 1 -10.78 0.74 2.80
CA MET A 1 -10.20 0.42 1.49
C MET A 1 -9.51 -0.93 1.58
N TRP A 2 -9.31 -1.62 0.46
CA TRP A 2 -8.71 -2.96 0.46
C TRP A 2 -7.26 -2.89 -0.03
N ILE A 3 -6.41 -3.72 0.56
CA ILE A 3 -5.10 -4.04 0.01
C ILE A 3 -5.22 -5.39 -0.70
N TYR A 4 -4.80 -5.42 -1.95
CA TYR A 4 -4.72 -6.64 -2.75
C TYR A 4 -3.26 -7.05 -2.89
N GLU A 5 -3.01 -8.36 -2.97
CA GLU A 5 -1.69 -8.92 -3.16
C GLU A 5 -1.68 -9.91 -4.32
N ALA A 6 -0.60 -9.93 -5.10
CA ALA A 6 -0.31 -10.89 -6.15
C ALA A 6 1.16 -11.27 -6.14
N HIS A 7 1.49 -12.50 -6.50
CA HIS A 7 2.85 -13.02 -6.47
C HIS A 7 3.32 -13.40 -7.87
N GLU A 8 4.62 -13.22 -8.14
CA GLU A 8 5.21 -13.57 -9.44
C GLU A 8 6.60 -14.18 -9.23
N LEU A 9 6.83 -15.36 -9.84
CA LEU A 9 8.15 -15.94 -9.97
C LEU A 9 8.70 -15.61 -11.36
N SER A 10 9.75 -14.81 -11.41
CA SER A 10 10.41 -14.49 -12.68
C SER A 10 11.19 -15.69 -13.22
N VAL A 11 11.42 -15.70 -14.54
CA VAL A 11 12.26 -16.69 -15.23
C VAL A 11 13.68 -16.77 -14.66
N ARG A 12 14.17 -15.68 -14.06
CA ARG A 12 15.49 -15.61 -13.42
C ARG A 12 15.51 -16.09 -11.96
N GLY A 13 14.38 -16.63 -11.46
CA GLY A 13 14.26 -17.15 -10.10
C GLY A 13 14.01 -16.10 -9.02
N HIS A 14 13.81 -14.82 -9.39
CA HIS A 14 13.39 -13.81 -8.42
C HIS A 14 11.90 -13.96 -8.11
N TYR A 15 11.57 -13.98 -6.83
CA TYR A 15 10.20 -13.95 -6.34
C TYR A 15 9.80 -12.51 -5.98
N TYR A 16 8.73 -12.04 -6.60
CA TYR A 16 8.17 -10.71 -6.36
C TYR A 16 6.79 -10.83 -5.69
N ILE A 17 6.56 -9.95 -4.72
CA ILE A 17 5.26 -9.71 -4.12
C ILE A 17 4.81 -8.34 -4.56
N TYR A 18 3.64 -8.26 -5.17
CA TYR A 18 2.99 -7.01 -5.57
C TYR A 18 1.84 -6.72 -4.62
N ARG A 19 1.70 -5.45 -4.22
CA ARG A 19 0.56 -4.96 -3.46
C ARG A 19 -0.11 -3.81 -4.18
N TYR A 20 -1.44 -3.76 -4.10
CA TYR A 20 -2.22 -2.64 -4.57
C TYR A 20 -3.04 -2.08 -3.42
N ASP A 21 -2.79 -0.81 -3.09
CA ASP A 21 -3.61 -0.09 -2.12
C ASP A 21 -4.75 0.63 -2.86
N SER A 22 -5.98 0.15 -2.67
CA SER A 22 -7.15 0.72 -3.36
C SER A 22 -7.53 2.11 -2.84
N GLY A 23 -7.00 2.52 -1.67
CA GLY A 23 -7.25 3.82 -1.08
C GLY A 23 -6.32 4.89 -1.62
N GLU A 24 -5.05 4.56 -1.78
CA GLU A 24 -4.04 5.45 -2.34
C GLU A 24 -3.93 5.36 -3.86
N GLN A 25 -4.50 4.31 -4.48
CA GLN A 25 -4.36 3.97 -5.89
C GLN A 25 -2.90 3.75 -6.31
N VAL A 26 -2.09 3.21 -5.40
CA VAL A 26 -0.64 2.97 -5.60
C VAL A 26 -0.35 1.48 -5.63
N PHE A 27 0.47 1.07 -6.60
CA PHE A 27 1.05 -0.26 -6.64
C PHE A 27 2.42 -0.26 -5.97
N TYR A 28 2.73 -1.33 -5.25
CA TYR A 28 4.01 -1.57 -4.62
C TYR A 28 4.57 -2.91 -5.06
N ARG A 29 5.89 -3.05 -5.05
CA ARG A 29 6.60 -4.31 -5.28
C ARG A 29 7.64 -4.52 -4.20
N ALA A 30 7.71 -5.73 -3.69
CA ALA A 30 8.84 -6.23 -2.93
C ALA A 30 9.51 -7.37 -3.70
N THR A 31 10.84 -7.40 -3.66
CA THR A 31 11.61 -8.58 -4.02
C THR A 31 11.81 -9.38 -2.73
N VAL A 32 11.59 -10.68 -2.74
CA VAL A 32 11.92 -11.55 -1.60
C VAL A 32 13.30 -12.14 -1.84
N PRO A 33 14.37 -11.66 -1.16
CA PRO A 33 15.66 -12.32 -1.18
C PRO A 33 15.55 -13.62 -0.37
N ALA A 34 16.22 -14.68 -0.82
CA ALA A 34 16.38 -15.88 0.00
C ALA A 34 17.10 -15.48 1.32
N GLY A 35 16.40 -15.59 2.46
CA GLY A 35 16.95 -15.36 3.79
C GLY A 35 16.73 -13.96 4.40
N ALA A 36 15.93 -13.07 3.80
CA ALA A 36 15.65 -11.77 4.43
C ALA A 36 14.63 -11.87 5.57
N ALA A 37 14.92 -11.19 6.69
CA ALA A 37 14.05 -11.16 7.87
C ALA A 37 12.77 -10.32 7.69
N ALA A 38 12.75 -9.39 6.72
CA ALA A 38 11.61 -8.52 6.47
C ALA A 38 11.43 -8.22 4.97
N VAL A 39 10.17 -8.14 4.53
CA VAL A 39 9.79 -7.81 3.15
C VAL A 39 9.62 -6.30 3.02
N HIS A 40 10.46 -5.66 2.22
CA HIS A 40 10.40 -4.22 1.97
C HIS A 40 9.67 -3.92 0.66
N PHE A 41 8.59 -3.13 0.76
CA PHE A 41 7.79 -2.71 -0.38
C PHE A 41 8.22 -1.35 -0.91
N PHE A 42 8.36 -1.25 -2.23
CA PHE A 42 8.69 0.00 -2.92
C PHE A 42 7.53 0.39 -3.86
N PRO A 43 7.14 1.68 -3.92
CA PRO A 43 6.10 2.12 -4.84
C PRO A 43 6.58 1.96 -6.28
N LEU A 44 5.69 1.52 -7.15
CA LEU A 44 5.93 1.36 -8.57
C LEU A 44 5.63 2.65 -9.33
N LYS A 45 6.41 2.91 -10.37
CA LYS A 45 6.16 4.00 -11.33
C LYS A 45 4.95 3.65 -12.21
N ALA A 46 4.28 4.66 -12.76
CA ALA A 46 3.08 4.50 -13.60
C ALA A 46 3.24 3.53 -14.80
N HIS A 47 4.45 3.36 -15.32
CA HIS A 47 4.76 2.51 -16.48
C HIS A 47 5.33 1.14 -16.07
N SER A 48 5.30 0.81 -14.79
CA SER A 48 5.80 -0.47 -14.29
C SER A 48 4.81 -1.58 -14.64
N ARG A 49 5.33 -2.73 -15.04
CA ARG A 49 4.50 -3.93 -15.25
C ARG A 49 4.08 -4.50 -13.91
N VAL A 50 2.83 -4.97 -13.85
CA VAL A 50 2.25 -5.67 -12.71
C VAL A 50 1.52 -6.93 -13.21
N PRO A 51 1.31 -7.95 -12.34
CA PRO A 51 0.52 -9.11 -12.71
C PRO A 51 -0.89 -8.71 -13.14
N ILE A 52 -1.40 -9.33 -14.21
CA ILE A 52 -2.77 -9.12 -14.68
C ILE A 52 -3.77 -9.93 -13.83
N SER A 53 -3.31 -11.05 -13.24
CA SER A 53 -4.13 -12.00 -12.48
C SER A 53 -3.47 -12.37 -11.15
N GLY A 54 -4.16 -13.18 -10.34
CA GLY A 54 -3.63 -13.68 -9.06
C GLY A 54 -3.80 -12.71 -7.89
N TRP A 55 -4.49 -11.60 -8.10
CA TRP A 55 -4.82 -10.64 -7.06
C TRP A 55 -5.86 -11.20 -6.11
N HIS A 56 -5.57 -11.13 -4.82
CA HIS A 56 -6.52 -11.49 -3.76
C HIS A 56 -6.47 -10.43 -2.65
N ALA A 57 -7.60 -10.21 -1.99
CA ALA A 57 -7.68 -9.25 -0.90
C ALA A 57 -7.00 -9.81 0.36
N ILE A 58 -6.07 -9.06 0.93
CA ILE A 58 -5.30 -9.49 2.12
C ILE A 58 -5.63 -8.68 3.37
N GLU A 59 -6.01 -7.42 3.22
CA GLU A 59 -6.24 -6.53 4.37
C GLU A 59 -7.30 -5.50 4.03
N LYS A 60 -8.19 -5.23 4.99
CA LYS A 60 -9.14 -4.12 4.92
C LYS A 60 -8.64 -2.96 5.78
N LYS A 61 -8.07 -1.95 5.14
CA LYS A 61 -7.72 -0.69 5.82
C LYS A 61 -8.98 0.07 6.25
N PRO A 62 -9.08 0.51 7.50
CA PRO A 62 -10.16 1.39 7.92
C PRO A 62 -10.10 2.67 7.10
N GLN A 63 -11.23 3.11 6.58
CA GLN A 63 -11.32 4.38 5.87
C GLN A 63 -11.14 5.48 6.91
N VAL A 64 -9.99 6.16 6.90
CA VAL A 64 -9.80 7.36 7.71
C VAL A 64 -10.75 8.40 7.16
N LYS A 65 -11.91 8.56 7.81
CA LYS A 65 -12.82 9.67 7.50
C LYS A 65 -12.09 10.93 7.92
N PHE A 66 -11.52 11.65 6.95
CA PHE A 66 -11.03 12.99 7.19
C PHE A 66 -12.21 13.82 7.70
N ARG A 67 -12.19 14.14 9.00
CA ARG A 67 -13.14 15.05 9.63
C ARG A 67 -12.39 16.35 9.87
N PRO A 68 -12.51 17.35 8.98
CA PRO A 68 -11.93 18.66 9.26
C PRO A 68 -12.51 19.15 10.58
N ARG A 69 -11.63 19.40 11.56
CA ARG A 69 -12.02 20.07 12.81
C ARG A 69 -11.92 21.57 12.55
N LEU A 70 -13.00 22.29 12.82
CA LEU A 70 -12.97 23.75 12.85
C LEU A 70 -11.98 24.14 13.95
N VAL A 71 -10.84 24.70 13.58
CA VAL A 71 -9.91 25.31 14.54
C VAL A 71 -10.51 26.68 14.85
N ASP A 72 -11.32 26.76 15.91
CA ASP A 72 -11.81 28.04 16.39
C ASP A 72 -10.64 28.76 17.08
N ALA A 73 -10.16 29.85 16.48
CA ALA A 73 -9.07 30.68 16.99
C ALA A 73 -9.51 31.60 18.14
N ARG A 74 -10.72 31.43 18.68
CA ARG A 74 -11.18 32.18 19.85
C ARG A 74 -10.42 31.74 21.10
N ARG A 75 -9.36 32.48 21.41
CA ARG A 75 -8.74 32.56 22.73
C ARG A 75 -9.88 32.70 23.77
N PRO A 76 -10.02 31.80 24.75
CA PRO A 76 -10.96 32.03 25.82
C PRO A 76 -10.55 33.32 26.54
N ALA A 77 -11.47 34.28 26.60
CA ALA A 77 -11.33 35.39 27.52
C ALA A 77 -11.41 34.78 28.92
N SER A 78 -10.26 34.70 29.60
CA SER A 78 -10.21 34.38 31.02
C SER A 78 -11.11 35.36 31.77
N ALA A 79 -12.13 34.83 32.42
CA ALA A 79 -12.93 35.53 33.42
C ALA A 79 -12.18 35.58 34.76
#